data_AF-A0A969YGS4-F1
#
_entry.id   AF-A0A969YGS4-F1
#
_cell.length_a   1.000
_cell.length_b   1.000
_cell.length_c   1.000
_cell.angle_alpha   90.00
_cell.angle_beta   90.00
_cell.angle_gamma   90.00
#
_symmetry.space_group_name_H-M   'P 1'
#
loop_
_entity.id
_entity.type
_entity.pdbx_description
1 polymer ?
#
loop_
_entity_poly.entity_id
_entity_poly.type
_entity_poly.pdbx_seq_one_letter_code
_entity_poly.pdbx_strand_id
1 'polypeptide(L)'
;MIDIETANSGEPTAPEGVKTFSQEEVNQIVSRRLAEDRAKHGAELAKREQEFAQREAAFQKQELESKATARLTARGLSPDFLTLVDTSSAEAMERTLSIIETNTPQATKTRLATGQRVSGLSTVVDPIRAAMGLK
;
A
#
# COMPACT_ATOMS: atom_id res chain seq x y z
N MET A 1 -10.95 -11.09 91.66
CA MET A 1 -10.69 -9.71 91.21
C MET A 1 -9.29 -9.76 90.63
N ILE A 2 -9.19 -9.80 89.31
CA ILE A 2 -7.94 -10.02 88.57
C ILE A 2 -7.59 -8.69 87.94
N ASP A 3 -6.46 -8.12 88.34
CA ASP A 3 -5.89 -6.92 87.75
C ASP A 3 -5.33 -7.25 86.37
N ILE A 4 -5.86 -6.60 85.34
CA ILE A 4 -5.33 -6.68 83.97
C ILE A 4 -4.49 -5.42 83.75
N GLU A 5 -3.20 -5.52 84.04
CA GLU A 5 -2.19 -4.59 83.53
C GLU A 5 -2.04 -4.82 82.03
N THR A 6 -2.74 -4.03 81.23
CA THR A 6 -2.46 -3.91 79.78
C THR A 6 -1.37 -2.86 79.59
N ALA A 7 -0.12 -3.28 79.76
CA ALA A 7 1.02 -2.52 79.28
C ALA A 7 1.28 -2.92 77.81
N ASN A 8 0.88 -2.06 76.87
CA ASN A 8 1.46 -2.09 75.52
C ASN A 8 1.48 -0.68 74.91
N SER A 9 2.30 0.19 75.48
CA SER A 9 2.84 1.36 74.77
C SER A 9 4.03 0.89 73.94
N GLY A 10 3.74 0.20 72.83
CA GLY A 10 4.71 -0.06 71.79
C GLY A 10 4.77 1.14 70.84
N GLU A 11 5.72 2.04 71.05
CA GLU A 11 6.16 2.96 69.98
C GLU A 11 6.56 2.12 68.76
N PRO A 12 6.05 2.42 67.54
CA PRO A 12 6.67 1.90 66.35
C PRO A 12 7.98 2.67 66.16
N THR A 13 9.08 2.13 66.67
CA THR A 13 10.43 2.55 66.30
C THR A 13 10.61 2.25 64.82
N ALA A 14 10.34 3.26 63.97
CA ALA A 14 10.66 3.20 62.57
C ALA A 14 12.19 3.01 62.44
N PRO A 15 12.67 1.97 61.73
CA PRO A 15 14.10 1.78 61.57
C PRO A 15 14.70 2.98 60.83
N GLU A 16 15.81 3.50 61.35
CA GLU A 16 16.58 4.55 60.69
C GLU A 16 16.92 4.11 59.26
N GLY A 17 16.35 4.82 58.28
CA GLY A 17 16.51 4.53 56.86
C GLY A 17 15.20 4.31 56.08
N VAL A 18 14.03 4.28 56.73
CA VAL A 18 12.74 4.22 56.01
C VAL A 18 12.43 5.58 55.39
N LYS A 19 12.67 5.70 54.07
CA LYS A 19 12.19 6.83 53.27
C LYS A 19 10.66 6.80 53.23
N THR A 20 10.03 7.63 54.05
CA THR A 20 8.61 7.93 53.94
C THR A 20 8.42 8.92 52.80
N PHE A 21 7.69 8.54 51.76
CA PHE A 21 7.43 9.42 50.63
C PHE A 21 6.49 10.54 51.07
N SER A 22 6.87 11.79 50.81
CA SER A 22 5.95 12.92 51.01
C SER A 22 4.84 12.89 49.95
N GLN A 23 3.66 13.45 50.25
CA GLN A 23 2.57 13.48 49.28
C GLN A 23 2.95 14.26 48.00
N GLU A 24 3.79 15.28 48.12
CA GLU A 24 4.36 15.99 46.97
C GLU A 24 5.26 15.10 46.11
N GLU A 25 6.11 14.28 46.73
CA GLU A 25 6.94 13.30 46.00
C GLU A 25 6.06 12.25 45.31
N VAL A 26 5.01 11.77 45.97
CA VAL A 26 4.04 10.84 45.38
C VAL A 26 3.36 11.47 44.16
N ASN A 27 2.90 12.71 44.27
CA ASN A 27 2.25 13.43 43.17
C ASN A 27 3.22 13.65 41.98
N GLN A 28 4.49 13.97 42.26
CA GLN A 28 5.53 14.08 41.23
C GLN A 28 5.80 12.74 40.53
N ILE A 29 5.91 11.65 41.28
CA ILE A 29 6.14 10.32 40.72
C ILE A 29 4.95 9.87 39.86
N VAL A 30 3.71 10.07 40.33
CA VAL A 30 2.50 9.71 39.59
C VAL A 30 2.36 10.54 38.32
N SER A 31 2.56 11.85 38.40
CA SER A 31 2.49 12.74 37.23
C SER A 31 3.54 12.39 36.18
N ARG A 32 4.78 12.09 36.61
CA ARG A 32 5.86 11.65 35.73
C ARG A 32 5.52 10.33 35.05
N ARG A 33 5.02 9.34 35.80
CA ARG A 33 4.67 8.03 35.25
C ARG A 33 3.51 8.12 34.26
N LEU A 34 2.48 8.90 34.58
CA LEU A 34 1.38 9.20 33.65
C LEU A 34 1.86 9.90 32.38
N ALA A 35 2.79 10.85 32.49
CA ALA A 35 3.37 11.54 31.34
C ALA A 35 4.21 10.59 30.47
N GLU A 36 5.03 9.75 31.09
CA GLU A 36 5.83 8.73 30.39
C GLU A 36 4.95 7.69 29.69
N ASP A 37 3.87 7.23 30.33
CA ASP A 37 2.94 6.28 29.72
C ASP A 37 2.17 6.93 28.55
N ARG A 38 1.69 8.16 28.71
CA ARG A 38 1.08 8.93 27.61
C ARG A 38 2.05 9.18 26.46
N ALA A 39 3.32 9.48 26.75
CA ALA A 39 4.34 9.70 25.72
C ALA A 39 4.66 8.40 24.97
N LYS A 40 4.78 7.26 25.65
CA LYS A 40 4.99 5.95 25.03
C LYS A 40 3.81 5.56 24.15
N HIS A 41 2.58 5.68 24.66
CA HIS A 41 1.39 5.40 23.89
C HIS A 41 1.20 6.38 22.72
N GLY A 42 1.46 7.67 22.92
CA GLY A 42 1.42 8.68 21.86
C GLY A 42 2.44 8.40 20.75
N ALA A 43 3.66 8.01 21.10
CA ALA A 43 4.69 7.65 20.12
C ALA A 43 4.35 6.37 19.35
N GLU A 44 3.76 5.37 20.01
CA GLU A 44 3.32 4.13 19.34
C GLU A 44 2.13 4.38 18.40
N LEU A 45 1.20 5.25 18.79
CA LEU A 45 0.09 5.69 17.95
C LEU A 45 0.58 6.47 16.73
N ALA A 46 1.49 7.43 16.93
CA ALA A 46 2.06 8.21 15.83
C ALA A 46 2.80 7.32 14.82
N LYS A 47 3.51 6.28 15.28
CA LYS A 47 4.14 5.29 14.39
C LYS A 47 3.11 4.50 13.59
N ARG A 48 2.05 3.99 14.24
CA ARG A 48 0.98 3.28 13.51
C ARG A 48 0.30 4.19 12.50
N GLU A 49 0.01 5.43 12.86
CA GLU A 49 -0.60 6.42 11.96
C GLU A 49 0.29 6.68 10.73
N GLN A 50 1.60 6.82 10.92
CA GLN A 50 2.55 6.93 9.81
C GLN A 50 2.57 5.69 8.93
N GLU A 51 2.56 4.49 9.51
CA GLU A 51 2.49 3.23 8.76
C GLU A 51 1.19 3.12 7.95
N PHE A 52 0.06 3.52 8.53
CA PHE A 52 -1.22 3.56 7.82
C PHE A 52 -1.22 4.59 6.69
N ALA A 53 -0.72 5.80 6.94
CA ALA A 53 -0.62 6.84 5.91
C ALA A 53 0.29 6.40 4.74
N GLN A 54 1.40 5.72 5.02
CA GLN A 54 2.28 5.16 3.99
C GLN A 54 1.58 4.06 3.18
N ARG A 55 0.87 3.15 3.84
CA ARG A 55 0.09 2.11 3.16
C ARG A 55 -1.01 2.70 2.31
N GLU A 56 -1.75 3.67 2.83
CA GLU A 56 -2.82 4.34 2.12
C GLU A 56 -2.29 5.05 0.87
N ALA A 57 -1.19 5.80 0.98
CA ALA A 57 -0.56 6.44 -0.17
C ALA A 57 -0.10 5.42 -1.24
N ALA A 58 0.44 4.26 -0.81
CA ALA A 58 0.81 3.19 -1.72
C ALA A 58 -0.41 2.57 -2.43
N PHE A 59 -1.51 2.33 -1.69
CA PHE A 59 -2.76 1.84 -2.26
C PHE A 59 -3.38 2.84 -3.23
N GLN A 60 -3.40 4.13 -2.91
CA GLN A 60 -3.91 5.18 -3.80
C GLN A 60 -3.10 5.22 -5.11
N LYS A 61 -1.77 5.12 -5.04
CA LYS A 61 -0.92 5.05 -6.23
C LYS A 61 -1.26 3.83 -7.09
N GLN A 62 -1.37 2.64 -6.48
CA GLN A 62 -1.75 1.43 -7.20
C GLN A 62 -3.16 1.51 -7.80
N GLU A 63 -4.10 2.13 -7.10
CA GLU A 63 -5.47 2.35 -7.60
C GLU A 63 -5.46 3.24 -8.85
N LEU A 64 -4.68 4.33 -8.83
CA LEU A 64 -4.52 5.21 -9.98
C LEU A 64 -3.87 4.50 -11.17
N GLU A 65 -2.82 3.71 -10.92
CA GLU A 65 -2.16 2.88 -11.94
C GLU A 65 -3.12 1.83 -12.54
N SER A 66 -3.93 1.17 -11.71
CA SER A 66 -4.94 0.21 -12.15
C SER A 66 -6.03 0.89 -12.99
N LYS A 67 -6.49 2.08 -12.60
CA LYS A 67 -7.44 2.86 -13.40
C LYS A 67 -6.85 3.27 -14.74
N ALA A 68 -5.60 3.74 -14.77
CA ALA A 68 -4.93 4.12 -16.00
C ALA A 68 -4.73 2.93 -16.94
N THR A 69 -4.29 1.78 -16.43
CA THR A 69 -4.15 0.54 -17.23
C THR A 69 -5.50 0.02 -17.74
N ALA A 70 -6.57 0.09 -16.94
CA ALA A 70 -7.92 -0.25 -17.39
C ALA A 70 -8.39 0.67 -18.53
N ARG A 71 -8.08 1.97 -18.46
CA ARG A 71 -8.40 2.94 -19.53
C ARG A 71 -7.57 2.70 -20.79
N LEU A 72 -6.28 2.39 -20.66
CA LEU A 72 -5.39 2.04 -21.77
C LEU A 72 -5.86 0.77 -22.50
N THR A 73 -6.16 -0.28 -21.74
CA THR A 73 -6.64 -1.56 -22.30
C THR A 73 -8.01 -1.42 -22.97
N ALA A 74 -8.93 -0.64 -22.41
CA ALA A 74 -10.21 -0.32 -23.05
C ALA A 74 -10.05 0.38 -24.42
N ARG A 75 -8.98 1.17 -24.56
CA ARG A 75 -8.61 1.86 -25.80
C ARG A 75 -7.71 1.01 -26.72
N GLY A 76 -7.34 -0.20 -26.31
CA GLY A 76 -6.49 -1.12 -27.08
C GLY A 76 -5.02 -0.74 -27.13
N LEU A 77 -4.56 0.10 -26.20
CA LEU A 77 -3.18 0.58 -26.08
C LEU A 77 -2.35 -0.33 -25.15
N SER A 78 -1.04 -0.40 -25.37
CA SER A 78 -0.11 -1.20 -24.56
C SER A 78 -0.05 -0.70 -23.10
N PRO A 79 0.06 -1.59 -22.10
CA PRO A 79 0.30 -1.18 -20.70
C PRO A 79 1.62 -0.42 -20.51
N ASP A 80 2.58 -0.51 -21.44
CA ASP A 80 3.87 0.19 -21.36
C ASP A 80 3.72 1.72 -21.35
N PHE A 81 2.62 2.22 -21.93
CA PHE A 81 2.28 3.65 -21.93
C PHE A 81 1.93 4.20 -20.55
N LEU A 82 1.76 3.34 -19.52
CA LEU A 82 1.52 3.78 -18.15
C LEU A 82 2.62 4.71 -17.62
N THR A 83 3.85 4.53 -18.10
CA THR A 83 5.00 5.40 -17.77
C THR A 83 4.88 6.83 -18.32
N LEU A 84 4.05 7.02 -19.35
CA LEU A 84 3.82 8.31 -20.04
C LEU A 84 2.48 8.95 -19.66
N VAL A 85 1.62 8.22 -18.95
CA VAL A 85 0.28 8.69 -18.58
C VAL A 85 0.37 9.47 -17.27
N ASP A 86 -0.04 10.73 -17.33
CA ASP A 86 -0.16 11.57 -16.13
C ASP A 86 -1.33 11.08 -15.27
N THR A 87 -1.02 10.51 -14.11
CA THR A 87 -2.01 10.01 -13.13
C THR A 87 -2.47 11.08 -12.14
N SER A 88 -2.04 12.33 -12.30
CA SER A 88 -2.34 13.45 -11.37
C SER A 88 -3.81 13.89 -11.38
N SER A 89 -4.52 13.72 -12.49
CA SER A 89 -5.93 14.09 -12.64
C SER A 89 -6.59 13.26 -13.73
N ALA A 90 -7.90 13.02 -13.60
CA ALA A 90 -8.68 12.33 -14.62
C ALA A 90 -8.60 13.04 -15.99
N GLU A 91 -8.60 14.38 -16.01
CA GLU A 91 -8.49 15.13 -17.26
C GLU A 91 -7.08 15.09 -17.86
N ALA A 92 -6.03 15.12 -17.03
CA ALA A 92 -4.65 15.00 -17.50
C ALA A 92 -4.40 13.61 -18.09
N MET A 93 -4.96 12.59 -17.46
CA MET A 93 -4.98 11.22 -17.97
C MET A 93 -5.66 11.14 -19.34
N GLU A 94 -6.84 11.74 -19.51
CA GLU A 94 -7.54 11.72 -20.82
C GLU A 94 -6.79 12.49 -21.91
N ARG A 95 -6.16 13.61 -21.57
CA ARG A 95 -5.33 14.38 -22.51
C ARG A 95 -4.12 13.56 -22.99
N THR A 96 -3.37 12.97 -22.05
CA THR A 96 -2.21 12.12 -22.39
C THR A 96 -2.61 10.90 -23.20
N LEU A 97 -3.71 10.23 -22.83
CA LEU A 97 -4.27 9.11 -23.60
C LEU A 97 -4.63 9.51 -25.03
N SER A 98 -5.27 10.66 -25.22
CA SER A 98 -5.65 11.14 -26.56
C SER A 98 -4.43 11.46 -27.43
N ILE A 99 -3.38 12.02 -26.82
CA ILE A 99 -2.09 12.26 -27.50
C ILE A 99 -1.46 10.92 -27.90
N ILE A 100 -1.47 9.92 -27.03
CA ILE A 100 -0.93 8.59 -27.35
C ILE A 100 -1.71 7.96 -28.50
N GLU A 101 -3.04 7.95 -28.45
CA GLU A 101 -3.89 7.39 -29.53
C GLU A 101 -3.59 8.01 -30.90
N THR A 102 -3.44 9.33 -30.95
CA THR A 102 -3.17 10.03 -32.22
C THR A 102 -1.77 9.76 -32.79
N ASN A 103 -0.79 9.46 -31.94
CA ASN A 103 0.59 9.23 -32.35
C ASN A 103 0.96 7.75 -32.49
N THR A 104 0.16 6.84 -31.94
CA THR A 104 0.35 5.40 -32.17
C THR A 104 -0.28 5.02 -33.50
N PRO A 105 0.49 4.53 -34.50
CA PRO A 105 -0.13 3.89 -35.64
C PRO A 105 -0.89 2.70 -35.09
N GLN A 106 -2.21 2.73 -35.20
CA GLN A 106 -3.07 1.65 -34.71
C GLN A 106 -2.54 0.38 -35.37
N ALA A 107 -1.98 -0.51 -34.55
CA ALA A 107 -1.54 -1.82 -35.01
C ALA A 107 -2.82 -2.53 -35.44
N THR A 108 -3.21 -2.33 -36.70
CA THR A 108 -4.21 -3.13 -37.37
C THR A 108 -3.73 -4.53 -37.14
N LYS A 109 -4.49 -5.31 -36.37
CA LYS A 109 -4.23 -6.73 -36.19
C LYS A 109 -4.28 -7.31 -37.59
N THR A 110 -3.15 -7.37 -38.27
CA THR A 110 -2.98 -8.18 -39.46
C THR A 110 -3.27 -9.56 -38.94
N ARG A 111 -4.48 -10.04 -39.22
CA ARG A 111 -4.88 -11.40 -38.89
C ARG A 111 -3.92 -12.29 -39.66
N LEU A 112 -2.80 -12.67 -39.04
CA LEU A 112 -2.10 -13.88 -39.39
C LEU A 112 -3.07 -15.00 -39.00
N ALA A 113 -4.00 -15.25 -39.92
CA ALA A 113 -4.90 -16.37 -39.87
C ALA A 113 -4.04 -17.62 -40.04
N THR A 114 -3.57 -18.14 -38.92
CA THR A 114 -3.25 -19.56 -38.82
C THR A 114 -4.50 -20.33 -39.19
N GLY A 115 -4.59 -20.76 -40.46
CA GLY A 115 -5.53 -21.80 -40.89
C GLY A 115 -6.81 -21.38 -41.61
N GLN A 116 -6.92 -20.20 -42.24
CA GLN A 116 -8.05 -19.95 -43.16
C GLN A 116 -7.68 -20.38 -44.58
N ARG A 117 -8.07 -21.61 -44.94
CA ARG A 117 -7.96 -22.11 -46.31
C ARG A 117 -8.92 -21.33 -47.19
N VAL A 118 -8.39 -20.38 -47.96
CA VAL A 118 -9.11 -19.79 -49.09
C VAL A 118 -9.20 -20.87 -50.16
N SER A 119 -10.24 -21.69 -50.08
CA SER A 119 -10.69 -22.54 -51.17
C SER A 119 -11.24 -21.62 -52.26
N GLY A 120 -10.41 -21.28 -53.24
CA GLY A 120 -10.81 -20.39 -54.31
C GLY A 120 -9.64 -19.90 -55.16
N LEU A 121 -9.31 -20.70 -56.17
CA LEU A 121 -8.79 -20.25 -57.47
C LEU A 121 -7.50 -19.41 -57.47
N SER A 122 -6.35 -20.08 -57.44
CA SER A 122 -5.11 -19.54 -58.00
C SER A 122 -4.43 -20.63 -58.80
N THR A 123 -4.51 -20.52 -60.12
CA THR A 123 -3.82 -21.40 -61.09
C THR A 123 -2.34 -21.05 -61.25
N VAL A 124 -1.74 -20.40 -60.25
CA VAL A 124 -0.31 -20.13 -60.26
C VAL A 124 0.36 -21.33 -59.62
N VAL A 125 0.95 -22.18 -60.47
CA VAL A 125 1.81 -23.28 -60.03
C VAL A 125 2.99 -22.66 -59.30
N ASP A 126 2.96 -22.69 -57.97
CA ASP A 126 4.07 -22.24 -57.13
C ASP A 126 5.28 -23.15 -57.41
N PRO A 127 6.40 -22.61 -57.90
CA PRO A 127 7.58 -23.40 -58.26
C PRO A 127 8.15 -24.17 -57.05
N ILE A 128 7.99 -23.64 -55.83
CA ILE A 128 8.44 -24.31 -54.61
C ILE A 128 7.57 -25.55 -54.34
N ARG A 129 6.25 -25.43 -54.53
CA ARG A 129 5.31 -26.53 -54.33
C ARG A 129 5.52 -27.63 -55.38
N ALA A 130 5.77 -27.24 -56.64
CA ALA A 130 6.05 -28.16 -57.73
C ALA A 130 7.38 -28.92 -57.54
N ALA A 131 8.44 -28.24 -57.09
CA ALA A 131 9.72 -28.87 -56.77
C ALA A 131 9.61 -29.89 -55.63
N MET A 132 8.65 -29.69 -54.72
CA MET A 132 8.36 -30.60 -53.60
C MET A 132 7.36 -31.71 -53.97
N GLY A 133 6.98 -31.85 -55.25
CA GLY A 133 6.10 -32.92 -55.73
C GLY A 133 4.64 -32.79 -55.28
N LEU A 134 4.25 -31.62 -54.77
CA LEU A 134 2.89 -31.34 -54.32
C LEU A 134 2.12 -30.70 -55.49
N LYS A 135 0.97 -31.26 -55.86
CA LYS A 135 0.01 -30.67 -56.81
C LYS A 135 -1.19 -30.11 -56.05
#